data_AF-A0A090IXY1-F1
#
_entry.id   AF-A0A090IXY1-F1
#
_cell.length_a   1.000
_cell.length_b   1.000
_cell.length_c   1.000
_cell.angle_alpha   90.00
_cell.angle_beta   90.00
_cell.angle_gamma   90.00
#
_symmetry.space_group_name_H-M   'P 1'
#
loop_
_entity.id
_entity.type
_entity.pdbx_description
1 polymer ?
#
loop_
_entity_poly.entity_id
_entity_poly.type
_entity_poly.pdbx_seq_one_letter_code
_entity_poly.pdbx_strand_id
1 'polypeptide(L)' 'MKVQNPHDKFFRETMGNVPTAKEFLHHYLPKNILQVIDLDTIEVQKDSFKRKAEGPA' A
#
# COMPACT_ATOMS: atom_id res chain seq x y z
N MET A 1 10.03 -15.07 5.46
CA MET A 1 8.94 -15.24 4.47
C MET A 1 9.53 -15.12 3.08
N LYS A 2 9.45 -16.20 2.29
CA LYS A 2 10.03 -16.25 0.94
C LYS A 2 9.09 -15.46 0.02
N VAL A 3 9.55 -14.31 -0.48
CA VAL A 3 8.84 -13.54 -1.53
C VAL A 3 8.90 -14.41 -2.79
N GLN A 4 7.87 -15.24 -3.00
CA GLN A 4 7.88 -16.24 -4.08
C GLN A 4 7.07 -15.80 -5.30
N ASN A 5 6.21 -14.78 -5.17
CA ASN A 5 5.44 -14.26 -6.28
C ASN A 5 6.03 -12.92 -6.77
N PRO A 6 6.32 -12.75 -8.07
CA PRO A 6 6.76 -11.46 -8.63
C PRO A 6 5.83 -10.29 -8.25
N HIS A 7 4.53 -10.53 -8.09
CA HIS A 7 3.58 -9.52 -7.63
C HIS A 7 3.88 -9.01 -6.21
N ASP A 8 4.21 -9.92 -5.28
CA ASP A 8 4.54 -9.56 -3.90
C ASP A 8 5.86 -8.78 -3.82
N LYS A 9 6.83 -9.15 -4.68
CA LYS A 9 8.11 -8.45 -4.76
C LYS A 9 7.90 -7.01 -5.23
N PHE A 10 7.20 -6.87 -6.36
CA PHE A 10 6.85 -5.56 -6.92
C PHE A 10 6.13 -4.70 -5.89
N PHE A 11 5.09 -5.23 -5.26
CA PHE A 11 4.32 -4.48 -4.27
C PHE A 11 5.18 -4.01 -3.10
N ARG A 12 6.05 -4.88 -2.55
CA ARG A 12 6.94 -4.53 -1.44
C ARG A 12 7.96 -3.46 -1.82
N GLU A 13 8.52 -3.53 -3.03
CA GLU A 13 9.49 -2.55 -3.51
C GLU A 13 8.81 -1.20 -3.78
N THR A 14 7.64 -1.20 -4.43
CA THR A 14 6.87 0.00 -4.74
C THR A 14 6.30 0.66 -3.49
N MET A 15 5.59 -0.08 -2.63
CA MET A 15 4.90 0.46 -1.45
C MET A 15 5.83 0.59 -0.22
N GLY A 16 7.01 -0.04 -0.25
CA GLY A 16 8.02 0.10 0.80
C GLY A 16 8.87 1.36 0.67
N ASN A 17 8.81 2.07 -0.46
CA ASN A 17 9.48 3.34 -0.70
C ASN A 17 8.41 4.45 -0.81
N VAL A 18 8.37 5.37 0.18
CA VAL A 18 7.32 6.41 0.24
C VAL A 18 7.25 7.27 -1.03
N PRO A 19 8.36 7.84 -1.56
CA PRO A 19 8.33 8.54 -2.85
C PRO A 19 7.69 7.74 -3.99
N THR A 20 8.14 6.49 -4.18
CA THR A 20 7.63 5.62 -5.25
C THR A 20 6.15 5.26 -5.04
N ALA A 21 5.73 5.01 -3.80
CA ALA A 21 4.34 4.74 -3.45
C ALA A 21 3.43 5.95 -3.72
N LYS A 22 3.88 7.16 -3.37
CA LYS A 22 3.16 8.41 -3.65
C LYS A 22 2.96 8.60 -5.16
N GLU A 23 4.03 8.45 -5.96
CA GLU A 23 3.93 8.56 -7.42
C GLU A 23 3.02 7.49 -8.02
N PHE A 24 3.12 6.24 -7.55
CA PHE A 24 2.27 5.16 -7.99
C PHE A 24 0.78 5.48 -7.74
N LEU A 25 0.43 5.87 -6.52
CA LEU A 25 -0.95 6.21 -6.17
C LEU A 25 -1.45 7.43 -6.95
N HIS A 26 -0.62 8.46 -7.11
CA HIS A 26 -0.97 9.62 -7.92
C HIS A 26 -1.25 9.27 -9.39
N HIS A 27 -0.48 8.33 -9.97
CA HIS A 27 -0.63 7.95 -11.37
C HIS A 27 -1.81 7.01 -11.63
N TYR A 28 -2.09 6.09 -10.70
CA TYR A 28 -3.07 5.01 -10.91
C TYR A 28 -4.42 5.24 -10.22
N LEU A 29 -4.53 6.16 -9.25
CA LEU A 29 -5.82 6.46 -8.64
C LEU A 29 -6.65 7.42 -9.49
N PRO A 30 -7.96 7.17 -9.63
CA PRO A 30 -8.87 8.12 -10.24
C PRO A 30 -8.88 9.48 -9.53
N LYS A 31 -9.12 10.55 -10.29
CA LYS A 31 -9.12 11.93 -9.78
C LYS A 31 -10.07 12.14 -8.58
N ASN A 32 -11.24 11.52 -8.60
CA ASN A 32 -12.20 11.65 -7.50
C ASN A 32 -11.69 11.04 -6.18
N ILE A 33 -10.79 10.06 -6.24
CA ILE A 33 -10.14 9.48 -5.05
C ILE A 33 -9.00 10.40 -4.60
N LEU A 34 -8.18 10.90 -5.53
CA LEU A 34 -7.10 11.85 -5.23
C LEU A 34 -7.60 13.15 -4.57
N GLN A 35 -8.85 13.52 -4.77
CA GLN A 35 -9.46 14.70 -4.15
C GLN A 35 -9.82 14.52 -2.67
N VAL A 36 -9.92 13.28 -2.18
CA VAL A 36 -10.39 12.98 -0.81
C VAL A 36 -9.31 12.34 0.06
N ILE A 37 -8.11 12.12 -0.48
CA ILE A 37 -6.96 11.57 0.25
C ILE A 37 -5.80 12.55 0.24
N ASP A 38 -5.01 12.55 1.31
CA ASP A 38 -3.78 13.31 1.39
C ASP A 38 -2.58 12.36 1.25
N LEU A 39 -1.96 12.36 0.05
CA LEU A 39 -0.79 11.52 -0.23
C LEU A 39 0.42 11.91 0.61
N ASP A 40 0.48 13.12 1.17
CA ASP A 40 1.61 13.55 1.99
C ASP A 40 1.66 12.89 3.37
N THR A 41 0.53 12.33 3.81
CA THR A 41 0.41 11.56 5.05
C THR A 41 0.90 10.11 4.94
N ILE A 42 1.33 9.67 3.75
CA ILE A 42 1.78 8.28 3.53
C ILE A 42 3.06 7.97 4.32
N GLU A 43 2.99 6.92 5.12
CA GLU A 43 4.11 6.37 5.87
C GLU A 43 4.14 4.83 5.82
N VAL A 44 5.35 4.25 5.88
CA VAL A 44 5.53 2.80 5.88
C VAL A 44 5.23 2.24 7.26
N GLN A 45 4.17 1.44 7.35
CA GLN A 45 3.76 0.79 8.59
C GLN A 45 4.32 -0.65 8.67
N LYS A 46 5.31 -0.88 9.54
CA LYS A 46 6.01 -2.18 9.64
C LYS A 46 5.25 -3.26 10.42
N ASP A 47 4.28 -2.89 11.25
CA ASP A 47 3.57 -3.82 12.16
C ASP A 47 2.06 -3.96 11.89
N SER A 48 1.56 -3.38 10.78
CA SER A 48 0.12 -3.26 10.53
C SER A 48 -0.54 -4.54 9.97
N PHE A 49 0.22 -5.63 9.73
CA PHE A 49 -0.34 -6.87 9.21
C PHE A 49 -0.78 -7.84 10.33
N LYS A 50 -1.77 -7.43 11.15
CA LYS A 50 -2.56 -8.38 11.96
C LYS A 50 -3.79 -8.80 11.15
N ARG A 51 -3.72 -9.95 10.48
CA ARG A 51 -4.93 -10.62 9.96
C ARG A 51 -5.80 -11.00 11.16
N LYS A 52 -6.86 -10.23 11.47
CA LYS A 52 -7.97 -10.74 12.28
C LYS A 52 -8.95 -11.42 11.33
N ALA A 53 -8.81 -12.72 11.14
CA ALA A 53 -9.91 -13.54 10.65
C ALA A 53 -10.80 -13.80 11.86
N GLU A 54 -11.90 -13.07 11.98
CA GLU A 54 -13.00 -13.36 12.91
C GLU A 54 -14.17 -12.45 12.52
N GLY A 55 -15.00 -12.93 11.59
CA GLY A 55 -16.42 -12.53 11.58
C GLY A 55 -17.12 -13.26 12.74
N PRO A 56 -18.11 -12.66 13.40
CA PRO A 56 -18.87 -13.37 14.41
C PRO A 56 -19.71 -14.46 13.74
N ALA A 57 -19.73 -15.63 14.37
CA ALA A 57 -20.63 -16.74 14.12
C ALA A 57 -22.09 -16.37 14.40
#